data_AF-A0AAE9GWA2-F1
#
_entry.id   AF-A0AAE9GWA2-F1
#
_cell.length_a   1.000
_cell.length_b   1.000
_cell.length_c   1.000
_cell.angle_alpha   90.00
_cell.angle_beta   90.00
_cell.angle_gamma   90.00
#
_symmetry.space_group_name_H-M   'P 1'
#
loop_
_entity.id
_entity.type
_entity.pdbx_description
1 polymer ?
#
loop_
_entity_poly.entity_id
_entity_poly.type
_entity_poly.pdbx_seq_one_letter_code
_entity_poly.pdbx_strand_id
1 'polypeptide(L)'
;MTVWNKKSDRAAAHAALNKAGDREFAAAKARLAEQVACLENTDDVWALSKAAKEVCKDFDFWYTDRFSDMGLKLMRHHNYGYLTDEDLAVFSDEVRAILTNLRR
;
A
#
# COMPACT_ATOMS: atom_id res chain seq x y z
N MET A 1 -8.04 -3.60 23.54
CA MET A 1 -6.78 -2.85 23.63
C MET A 1 -6.32 -2.52 22.23
N THR A 2 -6.11 -1.25 21.92
CA THR A 2 -5.51 -0.82 20.66
C THR A 2 -4.06 -1.24 20.65
N VAL A 3 -3.69 -2.15 19.76
CA VAL A 3 -2.33 -2.69 19.60
C VAL A 3 -1.29 -1.58 19.35
N TRP A 4 -1.74 -0.46 18.80
CA TRP A 4 -0.95 0.70 18.43
C TRP A 4 -0.80 1.71 19.58
N ASN A 5 -0.50 1.26 20.80
CA ASN A 5 -0.39 2.16 21.95
C ASN A 5 0.94 2.94 22.00
N LYS A 6 2.00 2.42 21.37
CA LYS A 6 3.32 3.06 21.36
C LYS A 6 3.41 4.12 20.27
N LYS A 7 3.81 5.34 20.64
CA LYS A 7 4.02 6.44 19.68
C LYS A 7 5.05 6.10 18.60
N SER A 8 6.11 5.37 18.96
CA SER A 8 7.14 4.91 18.02
C SER A 8 6.58 3.96 16.97
N ASP A 9 5.78 2.97 17.37
CA ASP A 9 5.15 2.02 16.44
C ASP A 9 4.15 2.72 15.51
N ARG A 10 3.41 3.71 16.01
CA ARG A 10 2.52 4.52 15.17
C ARG A 10 3.28 5.33 14.13
N ALA A 11 4.38 5.97 14.52
CA ALA A 11 5.22 6.72 13.60
C ALA A 11 5.86 5.80 12.55
N ALA A 12 6.36 4.65 12.97
CA ALA A 12 6.90 3.62 12.07
C ALA A 12 5.84 3.09 11.10
N ALA A 13 4.59 2.92 11.55
CA ALA A 13 3.50 2.46 10.70
C ALA A 13 3.12 3.46 9.62
N HIS A 14 3.02 4.76 9.95
CA HIS A 14 2.83 5.79 8.93
C HIS A 14 4.02 5.86 7.96
N ALA A 15 5.25 5.77 8.46
CA ALA A 15 6.43 5.78 7.60
C ALA A 15 6.45 4.60 6.63
N ALA A 16 6.13 3.39 7.10
CA ALA A 16 6.00 2.20 6.28
C ALA A 16 4.86 2.34 5.26
N LEU A 17 3.69 2.84 5.68
CA LEU A 17 2.55 3.04 4.78
C LEU A 17 2.86 4.06 3.67
N ASN A 18 3.51 5.18 4.00
CA ASN A 18 3.94 6.18 3.01
C ASN A 18 4.96 5.60 2.03
N LYS A 19 5.96 4.86 2.54
CA LYS A 19 6.96 4.18 1.71
C LYS A 19 6.32 3.17 0.75
N ALA A 20 5.33 2.42 1.22
CA ALA A 20 4.54 1.51 0.38
C ALA A 20 3.73 2.29 -0.67
N GLY A 21 3.15 3.43 -0.29
CA GLY A 21 2.46 4.37 -1.17
C GLY A 21 3.31 4.84 -2.33
N ASP A 22 4.51 5.32 -2.03
CA ASP A 22 5.44 5.80 -3.05
C ASP A 22 5.84 4.69 -4.03
N ARG A 23 6.09 3.47 -3.51
CA ARG A 23 6.44 2.29 -4.34
C ARG A 23 5.28 1.84 -5.22
N GLU A 24 4.09 1.72 -4.65
CA GLU A 24 2.89 1.31 -5.40
C GLU A 24 2.52 2.37 -6.45
N PHE A 25 2.69 3.66 -6.13
CA PHE A 25 2.42 4.74 -7.06
C PHE A 25 3.41 4.74 -8.23
N ALA A 26 4.70 4.49 -7.95
CA ALA A 26 5.70 4.35 -9.00
C ALA A 26 5.38 3.17 -9.94
N ALA A 27 4.96 2.03 -9.39
CA ALA A 27 4.54 0.86 -10.17
C ALA A 27 3.28 1.15 -11.02
N ALA A 28 2.27 1.79 -10.43
CA ALA A 28 1.06 2.20 -11.12
C ALA A 28 1.35 3.19 -12.25
N LYS A 29 2.22 4.18 -12.00
CA LYS A 29 2.67 5.15 -12.99
C LYS A 29 3.35 4.46 -14.18
N ALA A 30 4.25 3.51 -13.91
CA ALA A 30 4.94 2.76 -14.97
C ALA A 30 3.95 1.97 -15.83
N ARG A 31 2.99 1.27 -15.21
CA ARG A 31 1.94 0.54 -15.92
C ARG A 31 1.06 1.44 -16.78
N LEU A 32 0.66 2.61 -16.28
CA LEU A 32 -0.13 3.56 -17.04
C LEU A 32 0.67 4.13 -18.23
N ALA A 33 1.96 4.41 -18.05
CA ALA A 33 2.83 4.86 -19.14
C ALA A 33 2.97 3.82 -20.25
N GLU A 34 3.07 2.53 -19.89
CA GLU A 34 3.07 1.42 -20.85
C GLU A 34 1.74 1.34 -21.62
N GLN A 35 0.60 1.47 -20.93
CA GLN A 35 -0.71 1.50 -21.60
C GLN A 35 -0.85 2.67 -22.57
N VAL A 36 -0.33 3.85 -22.21
CA VAL A 36 -0.31 5.02 -23.09
C VAL A 36 0.52 4.76 -24.36
N ALA A 37 1.64 4.05 -24.24
CA ALA A 37 2.49 3.72 -25.38
C ALA A 37 1.84 2.74 -26.36
N CYS A 38 0.90 1.93 -25.89
CA CYS A 38 0.21 0.88 -26.67
C CYS A 38 -1.20 1.29 -27.14
N LEU A 39 -1.58 2.58 -27.07
CA LEU A 39 -2.90 3.03 -27.53
C LEU A 39 -3.00 2.98 -29.06
N GLU A 40 -4.01 2.29 -29.58
CA GLU A 40 -4.26 2.18 -31.02
C GLU A 40 -5.59 2.82 -31.43
N ASN A 41 -6.54 2.90 -30.51
CA ASN A 41 -7.90 3.37 -30.78
C ASN A 41 -8.56 4.05 -29.57
N THR A 42 -9.78 4.56 -29.78
CA THR A 42 -10.56 5.25 -28.73
C THR A 42 -10.98 4.34 -27.59
N ASP A 43 -11.18 3.05 -27.83
CA ASP A 43 -11.56 2.10 -26.77
C ASP A 43 -10.39 1.89 -25.80
N ASP A 44 -9.15 1.91 -26.29
CA ASP A 44 -7.96 1.86 -25.45
C ASP A 44 -7.86 3.10 -24.54
N VAL A 45 -8.27 4.28 -25.04
CA VAL A 45 -8.33 5.51 -24.23
C VAL A 45 -9.37 5.38 -23.12
N TRP A 46 -10.53 4.77 -23.40
CA TRP A 46 -11.53 4.48 -22.37
C TRP A 46 -11.02 3.47 -21.34
N ALA A 47 -10.31 2.43 -21.78
CA ALA A 47 -9.69 1.44 -20.90
C ALA A 47 -8.62 2.07 -19.98
N LEU A 48 -7.77 2.96 -20.53
CA LEU A 48 -6.79 3.73 -19.76
C LEU A 48 -7.47 4.63 -18.71
N SER A 49 -8.54 5.34 -19.10
CA SER A 49 -9.31 6.18 -18.18
C SER A 49 -9.89 5.37 -17.02
N LYS A 50 -10.41 4.17 -17.30
CA LYS A 50 -10.89 3.25 -16.26
C LYS A 50 -9.74 2.77 -15.36
N ALA A 51 -8.61 2.38 -15.93
CA ALA A 51 -7.44 1.93 -15.17
C ALA A 51 -6.93 3.02 -14.22
N ALA A 52 -6.81 4.26 -14.70
CA ALA A 52 -6.39 5.39 -13.88
C ALA A 52 -7.37 5.67 -12.72
N LYS A 53 -8.68 5.56 -12.97
CA LYS A 53 -9.70 5.74 -11.91
C LYS A 53 -9.62 4.66 -10.83
N GLU A 54 -9.39 3.41 -11.20
CA GLU A 54 -9.22 2.33 -10.20
C GLU A 54 -7.95 2.55 -9.36
N VAL A 55 -6.85 3.01 -9.95
CA VAL A 55 -5.65 3.40 -9.18
C VAL A 55 -5.99 4.47 -8.14
N CYS A 56 -6.68 5.55 -8.52
CA CYS A 56 -7.06 6.59 -7.56
C CYS A 56 -7.95 6.05 -6.42
N LYS A 57 -8.93 5.20 -6.75
CA LYS A 57 -9.86 4.61 -5.77
C LYS A 57 -9.14 3.68 -4.78
N ASP A 58 -8.21 2.87 -5.26
CA ASP A 58 -7.40 2.02 -4.40
C ASP A 58 -6.58 2.87 -3.43
N PHE A 59 -5.98 3.96 -3.92
CA PHE A 59 -5.19 4.85 -3.09
C PHE A 59 -6.02 5.56 -2.01
N ASP A 60 -7.20 6.06 -2.35
CA ASP A 60 -8.11 6.72 -1.42
C ASP A 60 -8.51 5.81 -0.24
N PHE A 61 -8.58 4.49 -0.47
CA PHE A 61 -8.94 3.54 0.57
C PHE A 61 -7.72 3.11 1.41
N TRP A 62 -6.64 2.67 0.74
CA TRP A 62 -5.50 2.01 1.40
C TRP A 62 -4.59 2.97 2.16
N TYR A 63 -4.49 4.24 1.75
CA TYR A 63 -3.59 5.23 2.36
C TYR A 63 -4.28 6.20 3.32
N THR A 64 -5.43 5.81 3.88
CA THR A 64 -6.02 6.56 5.00
C THR A 64 -5.22 6.37 6.29
N ASP A 65 -5.06 7.44 7.08
CA ASP A 65 -4.30 7.44 8.35
C ASP A 65 -4.97 6.69 9.52
N ARG A 66 -6.05 5.95 9.26
CA ARG A 66 -6.78 5.20 10.29
C ARG A 66 -5.97 4.00 10.78
N PHE A 67 -5.91 3.84 12.10
CA PHE A 67 -5.20 2.72 12.74
C PHE A 67 -6.04 1.45 12.93
N SER A 68 -7.36 1.55 12.79
CA SER A 68 -8.28 0.40 12.93
C SER A 68 -7.97 -0.74 11.96
N ASP A 69 -7.39 -0.40 10.81
CA ASP A 69 -7.07 -1.29 9.69
C ASP A 69 -5.57 -1.24 9.31
N MET A 70 -4.72 -0.57 10.09
CA MET A 70 -3.29 -0.38 9.76
C MET A 70 -2.53 -1.70 9.60
N GLY A 71 -2.77 -2.69 10.45
CA GLY A 71 -2.12 -4.00 10.32
C GLY A 71 -2.46 -4.69 8.99
N LEU A 72 -3.72 -4.58 8.54
CA LEU A 72 -4.17 -5.14 7.26
C LEU A 72 -3.55 -4.39 6.08
N LYS A 73 -3.46 -3.07 6.15
CA LYS A 73 -2.79 -2.24 5.14
C LYS A 73 -1.33 -2.64 4.96
N LEU A 74 -0.58 -2.71 6.06
CA LEU A 74 0.84 -3.09 6.03
C LEU A 74 1.03 -4.50 5.46
N MET A 75 0.19 -5.46 5.84
CA MET A 75 0.30 -6.83 5.30
C MET A 75 -0.11 -6.94 3.83
N ARG A 76 -1.09 -6.15 3.35
CA ARG A 76 -1.38 -6.06 1.89
C ARG A 76 -0.13 -5.63 1.13
N HIS A 77 0.51 -4.55 1.57
CA HIS A 77 1.68 -4.01 0.88
C HIS A 77 2.90 -4.92 1.00
N HIS A 78 3.06 -5.64 2.11
CA HIS A 78 4.06 -6.69 2.24
C HIS A 78 3.80 -7.84 1.26
N ASN A 79 2.57 -8.35 1.20
CA ASN A 79 2.19 -9.42 0.27
C ASN A 79 2.33 -9.03 -1.21
N TYR A 80 2.16 -7.75 -1.53
CA TYR A 80 2.38 -7.22 -2.89
C TYR A 80 3.83 -6.83 -3.18
N GLY A 81 4.74 -7.02 -2.22
CA GLY A 81 6.17 -6.72 -2.38
C GLY A 81 6.54 -5.23 -2.26
N TYR A 82 5.62 -4.37 -1.83
CA TYR A 82 5.88 -2.96 -1.57
C TYR A 82 6.48 -2.71 -0.19
N LEU A 83 6.41 -3.68 0.73
CA LEU A 83 7.13 -3.71 1.99
C LEU A 83 7.94 -5.01 2.11
N THR A 84 9.10 -4.93 2.77
CA THR A 84 9.95 -6.09 3.04
C THR A 84 9.84 -6.53 4.50
N ASP A 85 10.40 -7.69 4.83
CA ASP A 85 10.50 -8.13 6.23
C ASP A 85 11.35 -7.14 7.08
N GLU A 86 12.35 -6.47 6.49
CA GLU A 86 13.13 -5.42 7.14
C GLU A 86 12.28 -4.19 7.48
N ASP A 87 11.36 -3.80 6.58
CA ASP A 87 10.42 -2.72 6.81
C ASP A 87 9.47 -3.02 7.99
N LEU A 88 9.20 -4.30 8.27
CA LEU A 88 8.39 -4.74 9.40
C LEU A 88 9.21 -5.04 10.67
N ALA A 89 10.52 -5.20 10.56
CA ALA A 89 11.39 -5.52 11.69
C ALA A 89 11.52 -4.36 12.69
N VAL A 90 11.21 -3.12 12.28
CA VAL A 90 11.30 -1.90 13.12
C VAL A 90 10.24 -1.84 14.23
N PHE A 91 9.17 -2.63 14.12
CA PHE A 91 8.08 -2.64 15.09
C PHE A 91 8.45 -3.41 16.36
N SER A 92 7.78 -3.07 17.46
CA SER A 92 7.91 -3.82 18.70
C SER A 92 7.36 -5.26 18.59
N ASP A 93 7.83 -6.16 19.47
CA ASP A 93 7.45 -7.58 19.46
C ASP A 93 5.93 -7.82 19.43
N GLU A 94 5.18 -7.01 20.21
CA GLU A 94 3.73 -7.07 20.27
C GLU A 94 3.09 -6.83 18.89
N VAL A 95 3.53 -5.78 18.18
CA VAL A 95 3.04 -5.45 16.84
C VAL A 95 3.48 -6.51 15.84
N ARG A 96 4.73 -6.98 15.91
CA ARG A 96 5.25 -8.02 15.01
C ARG A 96 4.49 -9.35 15.15
N ALA A 97 4.12 -9.74 16.36
CA ALA A 97 3.29 -10.93 16.59
C ALA A 97 1.93 -10.83 15.88
N ILE A 98 1.34 -9.64 15.87
CA ILE A 98 0.04 -9.40 15.25
C ILE A 98 0.15 -9.36 13.73
N LEU A 99 1.17 -8.67 13.19
CA LEU A 99 1.44 -8.69 11.74
C LEU A 99 1.71 -10.12 11.24
N THR A 100 2.41 -10.93 12.03
CA THR A 100 2.65 -12.35 11.71
C THR A 100 1.34 -13.13 11.62
N ASN A 101 0.39 -12.92 12.54
CA ASN A 101 -0.92 -13.57 12.49
C ASN A 101 -1.80 -13.10 11.31
N LEU A 102 -1.48 -11.95 10.72
CA LEU A 102 -2.17 -11.40 9.55
C LEU A 102 -1.53 -11.83 8.22
N ARG A 103 -0.32 -12.41 8.25
CA ARG A 103 0.37 -12.96 7.08
C ARG A 103 -0.41 -14.19 6.59
N ARG A 104 -1.02 -14.08 5.41
CA ARG A 104 -1.73 -15.15 4.71
C ARG A 104 -0.92 -15.59 3.50
#